data_AF-H0F9K9-F1
#
_entry.id   AF-H0F9K9-F1
#
_cell.length_a   1.000
_cell.length_b   1.000
_cell.length_c   1.000
_cell.angle_alpha   90.00
_cell.angle_beta   90.00
_cell.angle_gamma   90.00
#
_symmetry.space_group_name_H-M   'P 1'
#
loop_
_entity.id
_entity.type
_entity.pdbx_description
1 polymer ?
#
loop_
_entity_poly.entity_id
_entity_poly.type
_entity_poly.pdbx_seq_one_letter_code
_entity_poly.pdbx_strand_id
1 'polypeptide(L)'
;MISDIHHFHLFSGAGVGAAGMQDAKPEIPGLRGRMVCLGGIDVDAAGVADPRPGLARERGDHYLTAGQYGVAAWDKHIGAVSASACHDNGSWSVADPRSLPAANDKLVCRIIAEDGTWHRPFTTLELAALQSLYDPDDYAEVEEQGAPFQMEGSSDSAHRERIGNAVPKKAATAMAEEIGRAILLSRAGESFQLSSTPIWVRPIAMALAVRGGVEYVI
;
A
#
# COMPACT_ATOMS: atom_id res chain seq x y z
N MET A 1 -37.40 -3.91 -3.83
CA MET A 1 -37.18 -2.92 -2.74
C MET A 1 -35.75 -2.41 -2.86
N ILE A 2 -35.49 -1.11 -2.73
CA ILE A 2 -34.11 -0.57 -2.71
C ILE A 2 -33.64 -0.58 -1.27
N SER A 3 -32.54 -1.28 -1.00
CA SER A 3 -31.91 -1.32 0.32
C SER A 3 -30.62 -0.52 0.30
N ASP A 4 -30.47 0.38 1.27
CA ASP A 4 -29.23 1.11 1.46
C ASP A 4 -28.19 0.18 2.09
N ILE A 5 -27.04 0.09 1.42
CA ILE A 5 -25.88 -0.67 1.87
C ILE A 5 -24.86 0.37 2.33
N HIS A 6 -24.82 0.57 3.64
CA HIS A 6 -23.91 1.52 4.26
C HIS A 6 -22.50 0.96 4.31
N HIS A 7 -21.55 1.73 3.82
CA HIS A 7 -20.14 1.36 3.83
C HIS A 7 -19.28 2.50 4.37
N PHE A 8 -18.16 2.15 5.01
CA PHE A 8 -17.23 3.08 5.64
C PHE A 8 -15.81 2.71 5.22
N HIS A 9 -15.06 3.66 4.71
CA HIS A 9 -13.74 3.40 4.13
C HIS A 9 -12.62 3.56 5.15
N LEU A 10 -11.89 2.47 5.41
CA LEU A 10 -10.60 2.53 6.10
C LEU A 10 -9.48 2.59 5.04
N PHE A 11 -8.70 3.67 5.05
CA PHE A 11 -7.43 3.84 4.29
C PHE A 11 -7.55 4.04 2.77
N SER A 12 -8.45 4.94 2.36
CA SER A 12 -8.43 5.66 1.07
C SER A 12 -9.57 6.69 1.14
N GLY A 13 -9.38 7.72 1.97
CA GLY A 13 -10.41 8.72 2.25
C GLY A 13 -11.06 9.20 0.95
N ALA A 14 -12.40 9.19 0.91
CA ALA A 14 -13.31 9.71 -0.13
C ALA A 14 -12.83 9.78 -1.61
N GLY A 15 -11.86 8.95 -2.01
CA GLY A 15 -11.12 9.06 -3.25
C GLY A 15 -11.69 8.17 -4.35
N VAL A 16 -10.89 7.85 -5.36
CA VAL A 16 -11.33 7.07 -6.53
C VAL A 16 -11.90 5.68 -6.15
N GLY A 17 -11.39 5.05 -5.08
CA GLY A 17 -11.95 3.80 -4.56
C GLY A 17 -13.35 3.95 -3.93
N ALA A 18 -13.60 5.07 -3.24
CA ALA A 18 -14.92 5.38 -2.69
C ALA A 18 -15.92 5.74 -3.80
N ALA A 19 -15.49 6.50 -4.80
CA ALA A 19 -16.30 6.81 -5.98
C ALA A 19 -16.71 5.54 -6.74
N GLY A 20 -15.77 4.61 -6.98
CA GLY A 20 -16.06 3.34 -7.66
C GLY A 20 -17.04 2.45 -6.89
N MET A 21 -16.96 2.41 -5.54
CA MET A 21 -17.95 1.70 -4.73
C MET A 21 -19.32 2.39 -4.76
N GLN A 22 -19.36 3.72 -4.80
CA GLN A 22 -20.60 4.49 -4.88
C GLN A 22 -21.33 4.30 -6.22
N ASP A 23 -20.59 4.03 -7.29
CA ASP A 23 -21.12 3.73 -8.63
C ASP A 23 -21.66 2.29 -8.75
N ALA A 24 -21.34 1.40 -7.80
CA ALA A 24 -21.77 0.01 -7.82
C ALA A 24 -23.28 -0.13 -7.58
N LYS A 25 -23.92 -0.99 -8.37
CA LYS A 25 -25.37 -1.27 -8.34
C LYS A 25 -25.61 -2.77 -8.17
N PRO A 26 -25.43 -3.34 -6.97
CA PRO A 26 -25.62 -4.76 -6.76
C PRO A 26 -27.11 -5.14 -6.89
N GLU A 27 -27.38 -6.18 -7.69
CA GLU A 27 -28.73 -6.70 -7.95
C GLU A 27 -28.73 -8.22 -7.78
N ILE A 28 -29.66 -8.72 -6.97
CA ILE A 28 -30.01 -10.15 -6.85
C ILE A 28 -31.52 -10.30 -7.01
N PRO A 29 -32.07 -11.48 -7.35
CA PRO A 29 -33.50 -11.64 -7.57
C PRO A 29 -34.34 -11.09 -6.41
N GLY A 30 -35.12 -10.04 -6.68
CA GLY A 30 -36.00 -9.38 -5.71
C GLY A 30 -35.38 -8.24 -4.88
N LEU A 31 -34.06 -8.05 -4.92
CA LEU A 31 -33.36 -7.04 -4.10
C LEU A 31 -32.36 -6.22 -4.92
N ARG A 32 -32.43 -4.90 -4.75
CA ARG A 32 -31.51 -3.95 -5.38
C ARG A 32 -30.82 -3.14 -4.29
N GLY A 33 -29.50 -3.15 -4.27
CA GLY A 33 -28.70 -2.37 -3.32
C GLY A 33 -28.32 -1.00 -3.89
N ARG A 34 -28.32 0.01 -3.02
CA ARG A 34 -27.70 1.31 -3.26
C ARG A 34 -26.57 1.47 -2.25
N MET A 35 -25.34 1.62 -2.72
CA MET A 35 -24.21 1.89 -1.83
C MET A 35 -24.35 3.30 -1.25
N VAL A 36 -24.13 3.47 0.05
CA VAL A 36 -24.16 4.77 0.75
C VAL A 36 -22.92 4.90 1.61
N CYS A 37 -21.98 5.75 1.20
CA CYS A 37 -20.79 6.04 1.98
C CYS A 37 -21.16 6.83 3.25
N LEU A 38 -20.88 6.26 4.42
CA LEU A 38 -21.06 6.92 5.72
C LEU A 38 -19.89 7.84 6.07
N GLY A 39 -18.74 7.63 5.42
CA GLY A 39 -17.50 8.36 5.67
C GLY A 39 -16.28 7.48 5.48
N GLY A 40 -15.11 8.01 5.82
CA GLY A 40 -13.89 7.24 5.88
C GLY A 40 -12.87 7.87 6.81
N ILE A 41 -11.90 7.08 7.24
CA ILE A 41 -10.70 7.58 7.89
C ILE A 41 -9.76 8.03 6.78
N ASP A 42 -9.69 9.34 6.59
CA ASP A 42 -8.62 9.97 5.83
C ASP A 42 -7.51 10.40 6.78
N VAL A 43 -6.35 10.66 6.20
CA VAL A 43 -5.12 11.09 6.85
C VAL A 43 -5.40 12.20 7.88
N ASP A 44 -5.44 11.84 9.16
CA ASP A 44 -5.63 12.80 10.27
C ASP A 44 -4.41 13.74 10.35
N ALA A 45 -4.65 15.04 10.48
CA ALA A 45 -3.60 16.02 10.74
C ALA A 45 -2.86 15.76 12.06
N ALA A 46 -3.48 15.06 13.03
CA ALA A 46 -2.79 14.58 14.22
C ALA A 46 -1.92 13.32 13.97
N GLY A 47 -2.16 12.60 12.87
CA GLY A 47 -1.44 11.38 12.48
C GLY A 47 -0.34 11.59 11.44
N VAL A 48 -0.34 12.72 10.72
CA VAL A 48 0.72 13.09 9.78
C VAL A 48 1.52 14.26 10.32
N ALA A 49 2.82 14.02 10.51
CA ALA A 49 3.77 15.08 10.77
C ALA A 49 3.56 16.20 9.75
N ASP A 50 3.41 17.44 10.25
CA ASP A 50 3.17 18.65 9.46
C ASP A 50 3.92 18.62 8.11
N PRO A 51 3.19 18.49 6.97
CA PRO A 51 3.78 18.20 5.68
C PRO A 51 4.39 19.44 5.02
N ARG A 52 4.59 20.54 5.76
CA ARG A 52 5.31 21.71 5.23
C ARG A 52 6.62 21.21 4.60
N PRO A 53 6.77 21.33 3.27
CA PRO A 53 7.73 20.52 2.51
C PRO A 53 9.20 20.96 2.70
N GLY A 54 9.49 21.77 3.73
CA GLY A 54 10.80 22.35 3.97
C GLY A 54 11.28 23.29 2.86
N LEU A 55 10.44 23.59 1.87
CA LEU A 55 10.77 24.42 0.69
C LEU A 55 10.80 25.93 1.02
N ALA A 56 11.20 26.29 2.23
CA ALA A 56 11.50 27.67 2.60
C ALA A 56 12.94 27.97 2.18
N ARG A 57 13.09 28.83 1.17
CA ARG A 57 14.41 29.28 0.69
C ARG A 57 14.59 30.77 0.94
N GLU A 58 15.82 31.13 1.29
CA GLU A 58 16.32 32.49 1.29
C GLU A 58 17.26 32.72 0.10
N ARG A 59 17.63 33.99 -0.10
CA ARG A 59 18.52 34.36 -1.20
C ARG A 59 19.93 33.84 -0.91
N GLY A 60 20.40 32.88 -1.71
CA GLY A 60 21.73 32.28 -1.58
C GLY A 60 21.69 30.79 -1.24
N ASP A 61 20.52 30.26 -0.88
CA ASP A 61 20.35 28.84 -0.61
C ASP A 61 20.49 27.99 -1.87
N HIS A 62 20.96 26.76 -1.68
CA HIS A 62 21.01 25.75 -2.73
C HIS A 62 19.59 25.40 -3.21
N TYR A 63 19.50 24.85 -4.43
CA TYR A 63 18.22 24.42 -4.99
C TYR A 63 17.58 23.35 -4.10
N LEU A 64 16.46 23.69 -3.46
CA LEU A 64 15.64 22.74 -2.71
C LEU A 64 14.77 21.97 -3.71
N THR A 65 15.21 20.76 -4.05
CA THR A 65 14.41 19.85 -4.88
C THR A 65 13.25 19.32 -4.03
N ALA A 66 12.04 19.33 -4.56
CA ALA A 66 10.90 18.65 -3.93
C ALA A 66 11.01 17.12 -4.10
N GLY A 67 12.20 16.56 -3.90
CA GLY A 67 12.53 15.16 -4.19
C GLY A 67 12.78 14.86 -5.69
N GLN A 68 12.81 15.88 -6.56
CA GLN A 68 13.15 15.73 -7.98
C GLN A 68 14.50 15.04 -8.18
N TYR A 69 14.54 14.10 -9.12
CA TYR A 69 15.67 13.24 -9.44
C TYR A 69 16.23 12.49 -8.23
N GLY A 70 15.39 12.25 -7.22
CA GLY A 70 15.82 11.61 -6.00
C GLY A 70 16.25 10.16 -6.21
N VAL A 71 17.27 9.76 -5.47
CA VAL A 71 17.81 8.40 -5.49
C VAL A 71 17.70 7.83 -4.08
N ALA A 72 16.95 6.73 -3.94
CA ALA A 72 16.85 5.97 -2.72
C ALA A 72 18.12 5.13 -2.49
N ALA A 73 18.64 5.15 -1.27
CA ALA A 73 19.69 4.22 -0.88
C ALA A 73 19.17 2.77 -0.87
N TRP A 74 20.02 1.81 -1.25
CA TRP A 74 19.65 0.41 -1.44
C TRP A 74 18.99 -0.24 -0.21
N ASP A 75 19.47 0.11 0.99
CA ASP A 75 19.05 -0.47 2.27
C ASP A 75 17.95 0.35 2.97
N LYS A 76 17.39 1.36 2.31
CA LYS A 76 16.38 2.25 2.89
C LYS A 76 15.02 2.03 2.27
N HIS A 77 13.99 2.19 3.10
CA HIS A 77 12.62 2.33 2.62
C HIS A 77 12.47 3.55 1.70
N ILE A 78 11.46 3.50 0.84
CA ILE A 78 11.00 4.63 0.05
C ILE A 78 9.61 5.08 0.53
N GLY A 79 9.17 6.24 0.04
CA GLY A 79 7.80 6.70 0.24
C GLY A 79 6.76 5.83 -0.46
N ALA A 80 5.48 6.19 -0.32
CA ALA A 80 4.37 5.49 -0.95
C ALA A 80 4.54 5.42 -2.47
N VAL A 81 4.52 4.21 -3.05
CA VAL A 81 4.61 4.01 -4.51
C VAL A 81 3.42 4.65 -5.20
N SER A 82 3.68 5.59 -6.12
CA SER A 82 2.63 6.35 -6.82
C SER A 82 2.43 5.86 -8.25
N ALA A 83 1.19 5.88 -8.74
CA ALA A 83 0.85 5.61 -10.13
C ALA A 83 1.44 6.64 -11.10
N SER A 84 1.71 7.86 -10.62
CA SER A 84 2.31 8.95 -11.38
C SER A 84 3.82 9.11 -11.14
N ALA A 85 4.47 8.11 -10.54
CA ALA A 85 5.91 8.14 -10.23
C ALA A 85 6.77 8.47 -11.46
N CYS A 86 7.44 9.62 -11.43
CA CYS A 86 8.29 10.13 -12.51
C CYS A 86 9.51 10.87 -11.94
N HIS A 87 10.61 10.90 -12.69
CA HIS A 87 11.90 11.47 -12.25
C HIS A 87 11.81 12.91 -11.73
N ASP A 88 10.78 13.67 -12.08
CA ASP A 88 10.55 15.06 -11.72
C ASP A 88 9.59 15.24 -10.52
N ASN A 89 9.18 14.16 -9.85
CA ASN A 89 8.22 14.24 -8.75
C ASN A 89 8.52 13.31 -7.55
N GLY A 90 9.73 12.78 -7.44
CA GLY A 90 10.13 12.01 -6.26
C GLY A 90 11.38 11.16 -6.44
N SER A 91 11.69 10.38 -5.40
CA SER A 91 12.85 9.51 -5.36
C SER A 91 12.59 8.15 -6.01
N TRP A 92 12.34 8.16 -7.32
CA TRP A 92 11.97 6.97 -8.09
C TRP A 92 13.14 6.25 -8.77
N SER A 93 14.35 6.55 -8.30
CA SER A 93 15.56 5.82 -8.64
C SER A 93 16.17 5.18 -7.39
N VAL A 94 16.99 4.16 -7.58
CA VAL A 94 17.69 3.44 -6.52
C VAL A 94 19.19 3.41 -6.80
N ALA A 95 19.98 3.53 -5.74
CA ALA A 95 21.43 3.40 -5.74
C ALA A 95 21.80 1.91 -5.74
N ASP A 96 21.90 1.30 -6.92
CA ASP A 96 22.15 -0.15 -7.07
C ASP A 96 23.63 -0.49 -6.88
N PRO A 97 24.02 -1.26 -5.84
CA PRO A 97 25.41 -1.55 -5.54
C PRO A 97 25.97 -2.73 -6.34
N ARG A 98 25.15 -3.39 -7.18
CA ARG A 98 25.57 -4.60 -7.89
C ARG A 98 26.63 -4.27 -8.93
N SER A 99 27.65 -5.14 -9.02
CA SER A 99 28.80 -4.94 -9.89
C SER A 99 28.42 -4.85 -11.37
N LEU A 100 29.28 -4.21 -12.15
CA LEU A 100 29.16 -4.20 -13.60
C LEU A 100 29.24 -5.64 -14.15
N PRO A 101 28.47 -5.98 -15.20
CA PRO A 101 28.68 -7.22 -15.95
C PRO A 101 30.11 -7.32 -16.49
N ALA A 102 30.58 -8.53 -16.76
CA ALA A 102 31.91 -8.74 -17.33
C ALA A 102 32.00 -8.10 -18.73
N ALA A 103 33.21 -7.75 -19.18
CA ALA A 103 33.42 -7.02 -20.44
C ALA A 103 32.85 -7.72 -21.69
N ASN A 104 32.65 -9.04 -21.59
CA ASN A 104 32.13 -9.94 -22.62
C ASN A 104 30.65 -10.31 -22.42
N ASP A 105 30.01 -9.90 -21.31
CA ASP A 105 28.55 -9.89 -21.23
C ASP A 105 28.03 -8.84 -22.21
N LYS A 106 26.82 -9.00 -22.78
CA LYS A 106 26.25 -7.99 -23.68
C LYS A 106 26.07 -6.67 -22.92
N LEU A 107 27.02 -5.75 -23.07
CA LEU A 107 27.12 -4.55 -22.26
C LEU A 107 26.08 -3.50 -22.68
N VAL A 108 25.38 -2.95 -21.68
CA VAL A 108 24.87 -1.57 -21.73
C VAL A 108 25.87 -0.74 -20.92
N CYS A 109 26.39 0.36 -21.49
CA CYS A 109 27.25 1.29 -20.74
C CYS A 109 26.52 1.79 -19.50
N ARG A 110 27.10 1.62 -18.31
CA ARG A 110 26.56 2.13 -17.05
C ARG A 110 27.43 3.26 -16.53
N ILE A 111 26.80 4.35 -16.09
CA ILE A 111 27.46 5.42 -15.36
C ILE A 111 27.39 5.05 -13.88
N ILE A 112 28.55 4.97 -13.23
CA ILE A 112 28.67 4.76 -11.78
C ILE A 112 28.81 6.12 -11.11
N ALA A 113 27.96 6.38 -10.11
CA ALA A 113 28.01 7.59 -9.33
C ALA A 113 29.23 7.60 -8.38
N GLU A 114 29.56 8.76 -7.81
CA GLU A 114 30.71 8.90 -6.91
C GLU A 114 30.60 8.04 -5.64
N ASP A 115 29.38 7.63 -5.26
CA ASP A 115 29.13 6.69 -4.17
C ASP A 115 29.40 5.21 -4.53
N GLY A 116 29.89 4.95 -5.74
CA GLY A 116 30.23 3.60 -6.22
C GLY A 116 29.02 2.77 -6.66
N THR A 117 27.82 3.35 -6.70
CA THR A 117 26.58 2.65 -7.11
C THR A 117 26.10 3.11 -8.48
N TRP A 118 25.21 2.30 -9.08
CA TRP A 118 24.48 2.68 -10.28
C TRP A 118 23.13 3.29 -9.91
N HIS A 119 22.99 4.61 -10.10
CA HIS A 119 21.71 5.30 -9.90
C HIS A 119 20.79 5.02 -11.10
N ARG A 120 19.75 4.22 -10.88
CA ARG A 120 18.81 3.82 -11.95
C ARG A 120 17.35 3.91 -11.51
N PRO A 121 16.40 4.10 -12.44
CA PRO A 121 14.99 3.99 -12.11
C PRO A 121 14.63 2.65 -11.49
N PHE A 122 13.64 2.64 -10.58
CA PHE A 122 13.00 1.40 -10.16
C PHE A 122 12.33 0.71 -11.34
N THR A 123 12.60 -0.57 -11.48
CA THR A 123 11.90 -1.44 -12.41
C THR A 123 10.46 -1.64 -11.95
N THR A 124 9.56 -1.97 -12.88
CA THR A 124 8.16 -2.24 -12.57
C THR A 124 8.00 -3.44 -11.61
N LEU A 125 8.88 -4.44 -11.72
CA LEU A 125 8.88 -5.59 -10.81
C LEU A 125 9.28 -5.19 -9.38
N GLU A 126 10.28 -4.31 -9.22
CA GLU A 126 10.66 -3.79 -7.90
C GLU A 126 9.53 -2.99 -7.26
N LEU A 127 8.82 -2.16 -8.04
CA LEU A 127 7.65 -1.44 -7.52
C LEU A 127 6.52 -2.39 -7.10
N ALA A 128 6.29 -3.47 -7.85
CA ALA A 128 5.33 -4.49 -7.47
C ALA A 128 5.72 -5.20 -6.16
N ALA A 129 7.02 -5.50 -5.99
CA ALA A 129 7.55 -6.08 -4.76
C ALA A 129 7.43 -5.13 -3.57
N LEU A 130 7.72 -3.83 -3.76
CA LEU A 130 7.54 -2.80 -2.73
C LEU A 130 6.07 -2.65 -2.29
N GLN A 131 5.13 -2.83 -3.23
CA GLN A 131 3.69 -2.93 -2.95
C GLN A 131 3.27 -4.31 -2.41
N SER A 132 4.22 -5.20 -2.12
CA SER A 132 3.97 -6.57 -1.65
C SER A 132 3.07 -7.41 -2.57
N LEU A 133 2.93 -7.05 -3.85
CA LEU A 133 2.11 -7.80 -4.81
C LEU A 133 2.75 -9.15 -5.16
N TYR A 134 4.07 -9.21 -5.02
CA TYR A 134 4.92 -10.38 -5.18
C TYR A 134 6.05 -10.29 -4.15
N ASP A 135 6.51 -11.43 -3.64
CA ASP A 135 7.67 -11.50 -2.76
C ASP A 135 8.86 -12.15 -3.49
N PRO A 136 9.96 -11.43 -3.75
CA PRO A 136 11.10 -11.95 -4.48
C PRO A 136 11.83 -13.10 -3.78
N ASP A 137 11.67 -13.22 -2.46
CA ASP A 137 12.31 -14.25 -1.65
C ASP A 137 11.40 -15.47 -1.40
N ASP A 138 10.14 -15.40 -1.82
CA ASP A 138 9.19 -16.51 -1.69
C ASP A 138 9.22 -17.41 -2.93
N TYR A 139 10.22 -18.29 -2.96
CA TYR A 139 10.35 -19.30 -4.02
C TYR A 139 9.19 -20.31 -4.05
N ALA A 140 8.47 -20.49 -2.92
CA ALA A 140 7.35 -21.41 -2.85
C ALA A 140 6.11 -20.87 -3.58
N GLU A 141 5.85 -19.55 -3.54
CA GLU A 141 4.80 -18.93 -4.35
C GLU A 141 5.01 -19.18 -5.86
N VAL A 142 6.26 -19.14 -6.33
CA VAL A 142 6.61 -19.41 -7.75
C VAL A 142 6.43 -20.89 -8.11
N GLU A 143 6.83 -21.81 -7.22
CA GLU A 143 6.66 -23.25 -7.42
C GLU A 143 5.18 -23.66 -7.43
N GLU A 144 4.36 -23.10 -6.54
CA GLU A 144 2.92 -23.37 -6.46
C GLU A 144 2.17 -22.82 -7.69
N GLN A 145 2.50 -21.61 -8.13
CA GLN A 145 1.88 -20.98 -9.30
C GLN A 145 2.40 -21.56 -10.62
N GLY A 146 3.53 -22.28 -10.61
CA GLY A 146 4.16 -22.88 -11.79
C GLY A 146 4.69 -21.87 -12.81
N ALA A 147 4.68 -20.58 -12.47
CA ALA A 147 5.11 -19.47 -13.33
C ALA A 147 5.59 -18.28 -12.47
N PRO A 148 6.55 -17.47 -12.99
CA PRO A 148 6.93 -16.24 -12.31
C PRO A 148 5.77 -15.25 -12.28
N PHE A 149 5.80 -14.31 -11.32
CA PHE A 149 4.83 -13.23 -11.23
C PHE A 149 4.69 -12.49 -12.57
N GLN A 150 3.45 -12.37 -13.05
CA GLN A 150 3.11 -11.69 -14.29
C GLN A 150 1.86 -10.84 -14.11
N MET A 151 1.88 -9.66 -14.70
CA MET A 151 0.71 -8.79 -14.80
C MET A 151 0.10 -8.93 -16.19
N GLU A 152 -1.22 -8.93 -16.26
CA GLU A 152 -1.95 -9.03 -17.53
C GLU A 152 -1.60 -7.86 -18.47
N GLY A 153 -1.41 -8.15 -19.76
CA GLY A 153 -1.08 -7.17 -20.80
C GLY A 153 0.41 -6.89 -20.95
N SER A 154 0.79 -6.08 -21.94
CA SER A 154 2.19 -5.80 -22.31
C SER A 154 2.63 -4.34 -22.09
N SER A 155 1.74 -3.48 -21.60
CA SER A 155 2.03 -2.06 -21.40
C SER A 155 2.62 -1.81 -20.01
N ASP A 156 3.91 -1.48 -19.98
CA ASP A 156 4.63 -1.14 -18.74
C ASP A 156 4.00 0.05 -18.00
N SER A 157 3.56 1.09 -18.72
CA SER A 157 2.89 2.23 -18.09
C SER A 157 1.58 1.84 -17.41
N ALA A 158 0.80 0.96 -18.02
CA ALA A 158 -0.44 0.45 -17.44
C ALA A 158 -0.19 -0.51 -16.26
N HIS A 159 0.94 -1.22 -16.25
CA HIS A 159 1.38 -2.00 -15.09
C HIS A 159 1.75 -1.08 -13.93
N ARG A 160 2.56 -0.06 -14.17
CA ARG A 160 3.00 0.91 -13.15
C ARG A 160 1.83 1.68 -12.55
N GLU A 161 0.88 2.12 -13.38
CA GLU A 161 -0.34 2.77 -12.91
C GLU A 161 -1.14 1.87 -11.96
N ARG A 162 -1.36 0.59 -12.34
CA ARG A 162 -2.05 -0.39 -11.50
C ARG A 162 -1.32 -0.67 -10.20
N ILE A 163 0.00 -0.83 -10.24
CA ILE A 163 0.84 -1.06 -9.05
C ILE A 163 0.71 0.12 -8.09
N GLY A 164 0.86 1.35 -8.58
CA GLY A 164 0.79 2.55 -7.76
C GLY A 164 -0.62 2.86 -7.22
N ASN A 165 -1.67 2.44 -7.92
CA ASN A 165 -3.06 2.56 -7.46
C ASN A 165 -3.50 1.42 -6.53
N ALA A 166 -2.71 0.35 -6.40
CA ALA A 166 -3.05 -0.81 -5.59
C ALA A 166 -2.89 -0.53 -4.09
N VAL A 167 -3.71 -1.20 -3.29
CA VAL A 167 -3.44 -1.36 -1.85
C VAL A 167 -2.40 -2.48 -1.69
N PRO A 168 -1.33 -2.29 -0.90
CA PRO A 168 -0.35 -3.34 -0.69
C PRO A 168 -0.97 -4.63 -0.13
N LYS A 169 -0.60 -5.80 -0.68
CA LYS A 169 -1.17 -7.12 -0.28
C LYS A 169 -1.08 -7.34 1.22
N LYS A 170 0.10 -7.10 1.82
CA LYS A 170 0.34 -7.28 3.27
C LYS A 170 -0.55 -6.35 4.12
N ALA A 171 -0.78 -5.12 3.67
CA ALA A 171 -1.71 -4.20 4.34
C ALA A 171 -3.17 -4.65 4.19
N ALA A 172 -3.57 -5.09 2.99
CA ALA A 172 -4.91 -5.62 2.73
C ALA A 172 -5.22 -6.84 3.59
N THR A 173 -4.26 -7.77 3.75
CA THR A 173 -4.40 -8.93 4.64
C THR A 173 -4.64 -8.50 6.09
N ALA A 174 -3.82 -7.60 6.64
CA ALA A 174 -3.96 -7.14 8.02
C ALA A 174 -5.32 -6.44 8.27
N MET A 175 -5.80 -5.64 7.30
CA MET A 175 -7.14 -5.06 7.38
C MET A 175 -8.25 -6.12 7.38
N ALA A 176 -8.15 -7.10 6.47
CA ALA A 176 -9.13 -8.16 6.34
C ALA A 176 -9.18 -9.05 7.60
N GLU A 177 -8.05 -9.30 8.25
CA GLU A 177 -7.98 -10.02 9.53
C GLU A 177 -8.77 -9.31 10.63
N GLU A 178 -8.60 -8.00 10.78
CA GLU A 178 -9.31 -7.23 11.81
C GLU A 178 -10.82 -7.10 11.50
N ILE A 179 -11.18 -6.92 10.22
CA ILE A 179 -12.59 -6.98 9.78
C ILE A 179 -13.18 -8.37 10.10
N GLY A 180 -12.46 -9.44 9.78
CA GLY A 180 -12.86 -10.81 10.06
C GLY A 180 -13.04 -11.08 11.55
N ARG A 181 -12.11 -10.58 12.37
CA ARG A 181 -12.19 -10.64 13.85
C ARG A 181 -13.47 -9.98 14.35
N ALA A 182 -13.76 -8.76 13.91
CA ALA A 182 -14.96 -8.03 14.32
C ALA A 182 -16.26 -8.77 13.94
N ILE A 183 -16.31 -9.34 12.73
CA ILE A 183 -17.46 -10.16 12.27
C ILE A 183 -17.63 -11.42 13.13
N LEU A 184 -16.54 -12.13 13.43
CA LEU A 184 -16.56 -13.34 14.24
C LEU A 184 -17.04 -13.06 15.67
N LEU A 185 -16.58 -11.96 16.28
CA LEU A 185 -17.02 -11.53 17.61
C LEU A 185 -18.50 -11.19 17.63
N SER A 186 -18.96 -10.40 16.65
CA SER A 186 -20.38 -10.06 16.52
C SER A 186 -21.26 -11.31 16.40
N ARG A 187 -20.82 -12.30 15.61
CA ARG A 187 -21.52 -13.59 15.47
C ARG A 187 -21.51 -14.43 16.74
N ALA A 188 -20.47 -14.32 17.56
CA ALA A 188 -20.38 -14.97 18.85
C ALA A 188 -21.22 -14.28 19.95
N GLY A 189 -21.88 -13.16 19.63
CA GLY A 189 -22.67 -12.37 20.57
C GLY A 189 -21.85 -11.33 21.34
N GLU A 190 -20.57 -11.17 21.02
CA GLU A 190 -19.70 -10.17 21.64
C GLU A 190 -19.88 -8.82 20.92
N SER A 191 -20.24 -7.77 21.67
CA SER A 191 -20.54 -6.43 21.13
C SER A 191 -19.36 -5.46 21.24
N PHE A 192 -18.33 -5.82 22.00
CA PHE A 192 -17.18 -4.97 22.28
C PHE A 192 -15.95 -5.80 22.62
N GLN A 193 -14.77 -5.36 22.15
CA GLN A 193 -13.49 -5.93 22.53
C GLN A 193 -12.47 -4.81 22.78
N LEU A 194 -11.81 -4.87 23.94
CA LEU A 194 -10.54 -4.18 24.18
C LEU A 194 -9.42 -5.18 23.97
N SER A 195 -8.39 -4.79 23.22
CA SER A 195 -7.19 -5.61 23.11
C SER A 195 -5.95 -4.74 23.24
N SER A 196 -4.90 -5.30 23.84
CA SER A 196 -3.55 -4.76 23.80
C SER A 196 -2.78 -5.22 22.56
N THR A 197 -3.49 -5.73 21.54
CA THR A 197 -2.89 -6.06 20.25
C THR A 197 -2.20 -4.81 19.74
N PRO A 198 -0.88 -4.84 19.49
CA PRO A 198 -0.18 -3.71 18.92
C PRO A 198 -0.83 -3.30 17.59
N ILE A 199 -0.63 -2.04 17.20
CA ILE A 199 -1.08 -1.51 15.90
C ILE A 199 -0.74 -2.53 14.81
N TRP A 200 -1.74 -2.89 14.00
CA TRP A 200 -1.83 -3.95 12.97
C TRP A 200 -0.73 -3.96 11.88
N VAL A 201 0.30 -3.13 12.03
CA VAL A 201 1.55 -3.11 11.25
C VAL A 201 2.77 -3.65 12.03
N ARG A 202 2.61 -4.21 13.24
CA ARG A 202 3.71 -4.82 14.01
C ARG A 202 3.56 -6.35 14.15
N PRO A 203 4.68 -7.11 14.12
CA PRO A 203 4.67 -8.56 13.90
C PRO A 203 4.19 -9.46 15.06
N ILE A 204 3.76 -8.94 16.22
CA ILE A 204 3.32 -9.77 17.36
C ILE A 204 2.08 -9.17 18.00
N ALA A 205 1.00 -9.97 18.10
CA ALA A 205 -0.25 -9.63 18.75
C ALA A 205 -0.62 -10.68 19.80
N MET A 206 -0.95 -10.24 21.02
CA MET A 206 -1.48 -11.10 22.09
C MET A 206 -2.75 -10.42 22.64
N ALA A 207 -3.89 -11.13 22.61
CA ALA A 207 -5.18 -10.59 23.06
C ALA A 207 -5.81 -11.51 24.13
N LEU A 208 -6.37 -10.90 25.18
CA LEU A 208 -7.23 -11.54 26.18
C LEU A 208 -8.68 -11.07 25.94
N ALA A 209 -9.67 -11.96 26.09
CA ALA A 209 -11.09 -11.61 26.06
C ALA A 209 -11.75 -11.99 27.39
N VAL A 210 -12.66 -11.15 27.90
CA VAL A 210 -13.45 -11.38 29.12
C VAL A 210 -14.92 -11.45 28.72
N ARG A 211 -15.62 -12.54 29.11
CA ARG A 211 -17.07 -12.67 28.92
C ARG A 211 -17.82 -11.77 29.90
N GLY A 212 -18.64 -10.85 29.39
CA GLY A 212 -19.62 -10.10 30.19
C GLY A 212 -20.94 -10.85 30.26
N GLY A 213 -21.18 -11.59 31.34
CA GLY A 213 -22.50 -12.15 31.65
C GLY A 213 -23.36 -11.12 32.37
N VAL A 214 -24.57 -10.87 31.88
CA VAL A 214 -25.58 -10.05 32.57
C VAL A 214 -26.45 -10.98 33.42
N GLU A 215 -26.26 -11.00 34.73
CA GLU A 215 -27.21 -11.61 35.65
C GLU A 215 -28.38 -10.64 35.89
N TYR A 216 -29.57 -11.03 35.45
CA TYR A 216 -30.82 -10.43 35.95
C TYR A 216 -31.14 -11.10 37.30
N VAL A 217 -31.03 -10.33 38.38
CA VAL A 217 -31.59 -10.70 39.68
C VAL A 217 -33.03 -10.18 39.71
N ILE A 218 -33.97 -11.11 39.94
CA ILE A 218 -35.39 -10.83 40.21
C ILE A 218 -35.53 -10.23 41.61
#